data_AF-A0A947K4Y3-F1
#
_entry.id   AF-A0A947K4Y3-F1
#
_cell.length_a   1.000
_cell.length_b   1.000
_cell.length_c   1.000
_cell.angle_alpha   90.00
_cell.angle_beta   90.00
_cell.angle_gamma   90.00
#
_symmetry.space_group_name_H-M   'P 1'
#
loop_
_entity.id
_entity.type
_entity.pdbx_description
1 polymer ?
#
loop_
_entity_poly.entity_id
_entity_poly.type
_entity_poly.pdbx_seq_one_letter_code
_entity_poly.pdbx_strand_id
1 'polypeptide(L)' 'MTSSKESTPVSPQLKPVTDEAILKVAKEVVVKFIEVGRLTPVNFEEHFQKIYQAVRDSVRS' A
#
# COMPACT_ATOMS: atom_id res chain seq x y z
N MET A 1 34.71 26.92 -24.47
CA MET A 1 34.18 27.34 -23.15
C MET A 1 33.09 26.37 -22.77
N THR A 2 33.47 25.32 -22.03
CA THR A 2 32.57 24.33 -21.44
C THR A 2 31.87 24.96 -20.26
N SER A 3 30.53 24.98 -20.25
CA SER A 3 29.75 25.24 -19.04
C SER A 3 28.99 23.96 -18.71
N SER A 4 29.57 23.24 -17.75
CA SER A 4 29.03 22.04 -17.13
C SER A 4 27.68 22.37 -16.48
N LYS A 5 26.60 21.70 -16.91
CA LYS A 5 25.36 21.68 -16.14
C LYS A 5 25.55 20.68 -15.00
N GLU A 6 25.65 21.23 -13.80
CA GLU A 6 25.75 20.50 -12.54
C GLU A 6 24.61 19.48 -12.40
N SER A 7 24.97 18.21 -12.29
CA SER A 7 24.04 17.12 -11.97
C SER A 7 23.84 17.09 -10.45
N THR A 8 22.77 17.73 -9.97
CA THR A 8 22.36 17.61 -8.57
C THR A 8 22.06 16.13 -8.24
N PRO A 9 22.55 15.60 -7.11
CA PRO A 9 22.23 14.23 -6.71
C PRO A 9 20.74 14.18 -6.34
N VAL A 10 19.96 13.41 -7.09
CA VAL A 10 18.55 13.18 -6.81
C VAL A 10 18.47 12.40 -5.51
N SER A 11 18.19 13.09 -4.40
CA SER A 11 17.83 12.46 -3.13
C SER A 11 16.70 11.46 -3.39
N PRO A 12 16.68 10.27 -2.77
CA PRO A 12 15.59 9.32 -2.98
C PRO A 12 14.29 9.96 -2.49
N GLN A 13 13.50 10.51 -3.42
CA GLN A 13 12.20 11.05 -3.12
C GLN A 13 11.33 9.87 -2.67
N LEU A 14 11.10 9.77 -1.36
CA LEU A 14 10.11 8.85 -0.78
C LEU A 14 8.76 9.21 -1.40
N LYS A 15 8.35 8.44 -2.41
CA LYS A 15 7.03 8.60 -3.01
C LYS A 15 5.99 8.36 -1.91
N PRO A 16 5.04 9.28 -1.70
CA PRO A 16 3.98 9.06 -0.72
C PRO A 16 3.20 7.80 -1.09
N VAL A 17 2.82 7.01 -0.08
CA VAL A 17 1.97 5.83 -0.29
C VAL A 17 0.63 6.30 -0.83
N THR A 18 0.25 5.80 -2.01
CA THR A 18 -0.99 6.19 -2.66
C THR A 18 -2.17 5.37 -2.13
N ASP A 19 -3.38 5.90 -2.25
CA ASP A 19 -4.62 5.20 -1.89
C ASP A 19 -4.80 3.91 -2.69
N GLU A 20 -4.34 3.90 -3.94
CA GLU A 20 -4.28 2.70 -4.77
C GLU A 20 -3.35 1.64 -4.19
N ALA A 21 -2.18 2.02 -3.65
CA ALA A 21 -1.26 1.10 -3.02
C ALA A 21 -1.89 0.48 -1.75
N ILE A 22 -2.55 1.30 -0.93
CA ILE A 22 -3.29 0.83 0.26
C ILE A 22 -4.37 -0.18 -0.16
N LEU A 23 -5.14 0.13 -1.21
CA LEU A 23 -6.21 -0.73 -1.71
C LEU A 23 -5.67 -2.08 -2.22
N LYS A 24 -4.57 -2.05 -2.98
CA LYS A 24 -3.92 -3.27 -3.51
C LYS A 24 -3.43 -4.18 -2.39
N VAL A 25 -2.75 -3.62 -1.38
CA VAL A 25 -2.26 -4.37 -0.22
C VAL A 25 -3.42 -4.95 0.58
N ALA A 26 -4.45 -4.15 0.87
CA ALA A 26 -5.63 -4.64 1.61
C ALA A 26 -6.32 -5.80 0.88
N LYS A 27 -6.46 -5.72 -0.45
CA LYS A 27 -7.00 -6.80 -1.29
C LYS A 27 -6.16 -8.08 -1.17
N GLU A 28 -4.84 -7.97 -1.28
CA GLU A 28 -3.94 -9.13 -1.21
C GLU A 28 -4.00 -9.83 0.15
N VAL A 29 -4.04 -9.07 1.25
CA VAL A 29 -4.18 -9.63 2.60
C VAL A 29 -5.48 -10.40 2.75
N VAL A 30 -6.61 -9.83 2.29
CA VAL A 30 -7.91 -10.49 2.39
C VAL A 30 -7.99 -11.74 1.54
N VAL A 31 -7.51 -11.70 0.30
CA VAL A 31 -7.44 -12.87 -0.58
C VAL A 31 -6.58 -13.96 0.05
N LYS A 32 -5.42 -13.61 0.62
CA LYS A 32 -4.55 -14.58 1.31
C LYS A 32 -5.25 -15.24 2.47
N PHE A 33 -6.01 -14.49 3.28
CA PHE A 33 -6.77 -15.08 4.39
C PHE A 33 -7.90 -15.99 3.93
N ILE A 34 -8.53 -15.72 2.79
CA ILE A 34 -9.52 -16.64 2.20
C ILE A 34 -8.83 -17.91 1.70
N GLU A 35 -7.70 -17.79 0.98
CA GLU A 35 -6.92 -18.93 0.47
C GLU A 35 -6.47 -19.89 1.57
N VAL A 36 -6.07 -19.37 2.74
CA VAL A 36 -5.61 -20.18 3.88
C VAL A 36 -6.74 -20.56 4.85
N GLY A 37 -8.00 -20.27 4.50
CA GLY A 37 -9.19 -20.66 5.27
C GLY A 37 -9.38 -19.92 6.60
N ARG A 38 -8.82 -18.71 6.74
CA ARG A 38 -9.00 -17.83 7.92
C ARG A 38 -10.16 -16.86 7.75
N LEU A 39 -10.52 -16.56 6.50
CA LEU A 39 -11.72 -15.82 6.12
C LEU A 39 -12.53 -16.63 5.10
N THR A 40 -13.78 -16.23 4.90
CA THR A 40 -14.66 -16.80 3.88
C THR A 40 -15.15 -15.69 2.94
N PRO A 41 -15.60 -16.02 1.73
CA PRO A 41 -16.25 -15.02 0.88
C PRO A 41 -17.50 -14.39 1.50
N VAL A 42 -18.19 -15.12 2.39
CA VAL A 42 -19.45 -14.67 3.04
C VAL A 42 -19.22 -13.50 3.99
N ASN A 43 -18.10 -13.48 4.71
CA ASN A 43 -17.76 -12.43 5.66
C ASN A 43 -16.72 -11.43 5.11
N PHE A 44 -16.49 -11.42 3.79
CA PHE A 44 -15.49 -10.57 3.15
C PHE A 44 -15.65 -9.08 3.49
N GLU A 45 -16.86 -8.54 3.40
CA GLU A 45 -17.12 -7.10 3.54
C GLU A 45 -16.66 -6.54 4.90
N GLU A 46 -17.07 -7.21 5.99
CA GLU A 46 -16.71 -6.84 7.35
C GLU A 46 -15.19 -6.85 7.57
N HIS A 47 -14.53 -7.91 7.09
CA HIS A 47 -13.09 -8.08 7.29
C HIS A 47 -12.25 -7.19 6.39
N PHE A 48 -12.69 -6.94 5.15
CA PHE A 48 -12.00 -6.05 4.23
C PHE A 48 -11.92 -4.62 4.77
N GLN A 49 -13.01 -4.10 5.35
CA GLN A 49 -13.00 -2.75 5.95
C GLN A 49 -11.99 -2.64 7.10
N LYS A 50 -11.96 -3.63 8.00
CA LYS A 50 -11.01 -3.68 9.13
C LYS A 50 -9.55 -3.74 8.65
N ILE A 51 -9.27 -4.57 7.64
CA ILE A 51 -7.93 -4.72 7.07
C ILE A 51 -7.50 -3.44 6.33
N TYR A 52 -8.39 -2.85 5.53
CA TYR A 52 -8.12 -1.59 4.84
C TYR A 52 -7.77 -0.47 5.82
N GLN A 53 -8.53 -0.32 6.91
CA GLN A 53 -8.26 0.66 7.96
C GLN A 53 -6.88 0.41 8.60
N ALA A 54 -6.58 -0.83 8.99
CA ALA A 54 -5.28 -1.18 9.58
C ALA A 54 -4.09 -0.83 8.66
N VAL A 55 -4.18 -1.14 7.35
CA VAL A 55 -3.14 -0.80 6.38
C VAL A 55 -3.04 0.71 6.20
N ARG A 56 -4.16 1.40 6.03
CA ARG A 56 -4.19 2.86 5.87
C ARG A 56 -3.56 3.56 7.07
N ASP A 57 -3.91 3.16 8.28
CA ASP A 57 -3.43 3.80 9.50
C ASP A 57 -1.93 3.57 9.69
N SER A 58 -1.40 2.41 9.26
CA SER A 58 0.05 2.13 9.33
C SER A 58 0.92 3.03 8.46
N VAL A 59 0.37 3.67 7.43
CA VAL A 59 1.12 4.52 6.48
C VAL A 59 0.75 6.00 6.55
N ARG A 60 -0.26 6.35 7.37
CA ARG A 60 -0.74 7.73 7.55
C ARG A 60 -0.60 8.24 8.99
N SER A 61 -0.17 7.38 9.93
CA SER A 61 0.12 7.76 11.32
C SER A 61 1.54 8.29 11.49
#